data_AF-A0A4R0GEY3-F1
#
_entry.id   AF-A0A4R0GEY3-F1
#
_cell.length_a   1.000
_cell.length_b   1.000
_cell.length_c   1.000
_cell.angle_alpha   90.00
_cell.angle_beta   90.00
_cell.angle_gamma   90.00
#
_symmetry.space_group_name_H-M   'P 1'
#
loop_
_entity.id
_entity.type
_entity.pdbx_description
1 polymer ?
#
loop_
_entity_poly.entity_id
_entity_poly.type
_entity_poly.pdbx_seq_one_letter_code
_entity_poly.pdbx_strand_id
1 'polypeptide(L)'
;MRQRLITEIQSYLQSLPEDERIDAINAFREAIHENSPFRDQPIDCVMWIKQDDITANDYNPNTVAPPEKRLLSKSLELDGFTQPIVVTESEPHHYEIVDGFHRHEIGSNRAVLKRQLKGYLPVTCLRRDRQDKHNRMAATIRHNRARGRHQINAMSEIVRELVQLGWDNEKIGKELGMDSDEVLRLKQINGLLELFADRRYSEAWTVK
;
A
#
# COMPACT_ATOMS: atom_id res chain seq x y z
N MET A 1 -24.82 -29.34 6.66
CA MET A 1 -24.44 -28.16 7.48
C MET A 1 -24.01 -26.97 6.61
N ARG A 2 -22.96 -27.08 5.78
CA ARG A 2 -22.48 -25.97 4.93
C ARG A 2 -23.57 -25.27 4.10
N GLN A 3 -24.39 -26.05 3.36
CA GLN A 3 -25.45 -25.47 2.52
C GLN A 3 -26.48 -24.70 3.34
N ARG A 4 -26.79 -25.18 4.56
CA ARG A 4 -27.70 -24.50 5.48
C ARG A 4 -27.14 -23.15 5.92
N LEU A 5 -25.86 -23.09 6.31
CA LEU A 5 -25.19 -21.83 6.67
C LEU A 5 -25.20 -20.83 5.51
N ILE A 6 -24.94 -21.29 4.28
CA ILE A 6 -25.01 -20.43 3.08
C ILE A 6 -26.42 -19.86 2.92
N THR A 7 -27.46 -20.70 3.05
CA THR A 7 -28.85 -20.24 2.95
C THR A 7 -29.23 -19.27 4.07
N GLU A 8 -28.77 -19.51 5.30
CA GLU A 8 -29.00 -18.60 6.44
C GLU A 8 -28.32 -17.24 6.21
N ILE A 9 -27.07 -17.23 5.74
CA ILE A 9 -26.35 -15.99 5.38
C ILE A 9 -27.08 -15.25 4.24
N GLN A 10 -27.51 -15.96 3.20
CA GLN A 10 -28.25 -15.34 2.08
C GLN A 10 -29.54 -14.67 2.54
N SER A 11 -30.33 -15.37 3.37
CA SER A 11 -31.57 -14.84 3.93
C SER A 11 -31.33 -13.61 4.79
N TYR A 12 -30.33 -13.68 5.68
CA TYR A 12 -29.93 -12.55 6.51
C TYR A 12 -29.51 -11.34 5.68
N LEU A 13 -28.60 -11.50 4.72
CA LEU A 13 -28.12 -10.41 3.87
C LEU A 13 -29.24 -9.77 3.05
N GLN A 14 -30.18 -10.56 2.52
CA GLN A 14 -31.33 -10.03 1.76
C GLN A 14 -32.28 -9.18 2.61
N SER A 15 -32.32 -9.42 3.93
CA SER A 15 -33.16 -8.67 4.86
C SER A 15 -32.62 -7.28 5.22
N LEU A 16 -31.32 -7.04 5.01
CA LEU A 16 -30.65 -5.80 5.40
C LEU A 16 -30.79 -4.70 4.33
N PRO A 17 -30.85 -3.42 4.75
CA PRO A 17 -30.57 -2.27 3.90
C PRO A 17 -29.20 -2.37 3.22
N GLU A 18 -28.98 -1.61 2.15
CA GLU A 18 -27.79 -1.78 1.30
C GLU A 18 -26.47 -1.49 2.03
N ASP A 19 -26.38 -0.41 2.81
CA ASP A 19 -25.16 -0.08 3.57
C ASP A 19 -24.89 -1.13 4.66
N GLU A 20 -25.89 -1.48 5.47
CA GLU A 20 -25.78 -2.54 6.50
C GLU A 20 -25.42 -3.90 5.89
N ARG A 21 -25.89 -4.19 4.69
CA ARG A 21 -25.54 -5.41 3.95
C ARG A 21 -24.07 -5.44 3.57
N ILE A 22 -23.49 -4.31 3.16
CA ILE A 22 -22.06 -4.22 2.82
C ILE A 22 -21.23 -4.43 4.08
N ASP A 23 -21.61 -3.81 5.20
CA ASP A 23 -20.93 -3.97 6.49
C ASP A 23 -21.01 -5.41 6.99
N ALA A 24 -22.19 -6.04 6.91
CA ALA A 24 -22.35 -7.44 7.25
C ALA A 24 -21.50 -8.36 6.36
N ILE A 25 -21.42 -8.10 5.05
CA ILE A 25 -20.54 -8.85 4.14
C ILE A 25 -19.08 -8.68 4.54
N ASN A 26 -18.63 -7.47 4.88
CA ASN A 26 -17.27 -7.25 5.35
C ASN A 26 -16.99 -8.03 6.64
N ALA A 27 -17.90 -7.99 7.62
CA ALA A 27 -17.77 -8.76 8.86
C ALA A 27 -17.68 -10.28 8.60
N PHE A 28 -18.46 -10.80 7.65
CA PHE A 28 -18.34 -12.21 7.25
C PHE A 28 -17.01 -12.52 6.58
N ARG A 29 -16.48 -11.62 5.73
CA ARG A 29 -15.16 -11.79 5.11
C ARG A 29 -14.06 -11.85 6.15
N GLU A 30 -14.09 -10.99 7.15
CA GLU A 30 -13.13 -11.00 8.26
C GLU A 30 -13.23 -12.31 9.06
N ALA A 31 -14.43 -12.73 9.45
CA ALA A 31 -14.63 -13.99 10.17
C ALA A 31 -14.13 -15.21 9.38
N ILE A 32 -14.34 -15.22 8.06
CA ILE A 32 -13.81 -16.28 7.18
C ILE A 32 -12.27 -16.19 7.11
N HIS A 33 -11.73 -14.99 6.95
CA HIS A 33 -10.29 -14.74 6.86
C HIS A 33 -9.54 -15.22 8.11
N GLU A 34 -10.07 -14.98 9.32
CA GLU A 34 -9.47 -15.46 10.57
C GLU A 34 -9.30 -16.99 10.63
N ASN A 35 -10.22 -17.70 9.97
CA ASN A 35 -10.24 -19.16 9.87
C ASN A 35 -9.59 -19.69 8.58
N SER A 36 -9.12 -18.81 7.70
CA SER A 36 -8.52 -19.18 6.42
C SER A 36 -7.09 -19.71 6.61
N PRO A 37 -6.70 -20.81 5.95
CA PRO A 37 -5.30 -21.23 5.89
C PRO A 37 -4.42 -20.22 5.13
N PHE A 38 -5.02 -19.27 4.41
CA PHE A 38 -4.32 -18.22 3.68
C PHE A 38 -4.37 -16.86 4.37
N ARG A 39 -4.75 -16.79 5.65
CA ARG A 39 -4.89 -15.53 6.40
C ARG A 39 -3.65 -14.62 6.42
N ASP A 40 -2.47 -15.19 6.18
CA ASP A 40 -1.23 -14.40 6.07
C ASP A 40 -1.11 -13.67 4.72
N GLN A 41 -2.03 -13.91 3.79
CA GLN A 41 -2.10 -13.24 2.49
C GLN A 41 -3.16 -12.14 2.57
N PRO A 42 -2.80 -10.84 2.48
CA PRO A 42 -3.77 -9.75 2.53
C PRO A 42 -4.95 -9.94 1.57
N ILE A 43 -4.67 -10.44 0.37
CA ILE A 43 -5.67 -10.64 -0.69
C ILE A 43 -6.77 -11.64 -0.33
N ASP A 44 -6.56 -12.48 0.68
CA ASP A 44 -7.58 -13.42 1.19
C ASP A 44 -8.79 -12.67 1.79
N CYS A 45 -8.59 -11.42 2.26
CA CYS A 45 -9.67 -10.56 2.73
C CYS A 45 -9.69 -9.22 1.98
N VAL A 46 -10.63 -9.08 1.04
CA VAL A 46 -10.93 -7.82 0.35
C VAL A 46 -12.22 -7.23 0.87
N MET A 47 -12.11 -6.11 1.59
CA MET A 47 -13.25 -5.38 2.15
C MET A 47 -13.66 -4.23 1.23
N TRP A 48 -14.91 -3.82 1.29
CA TRP A 48 -15.39 -2.63 0.58
C TRP A 48 -15.64 -1.52 1.59
N ILE A 49 -14.82 -0.48 1.55
CA ILE A 49 -14.76 0.58 2.57
C ILE A 49 -15.18 1.91 1.95
N LYS A 50 -15.87 2.78 2.71
CA LYS A 50 -16.22 4.11 2.23
C LYS A 50 -14.95 4.89 1.90
N GLN A 51 -14.96 5.60 0.78
CA GLN A 51 -13.82 6.40 0.34
C GLN A 51 -13.36 7.43 1.39
N ASP A 52 -14.26 7.89 2.26
CA ASP A 52 -13.96 8.92 3.26
C ASP A 52 -13.14 8.35 4.44
N ASP A 53 -13.11 7.03 4.60
CA ASP A 53 -12.30 6.31 5.60
C ASP A 53 -10.92 5.90 5.04
N ILE A 54 -10.62 6.26 3.80
CA ILE A 54 -9.37 5.92 3.10
C ILE A 54 -8.57 7.19 2.82
N THR A 55 -7.36 7.26 3.37
CA THR A 55 -6.48 8.43 3.24
C THR A 55 -5.21 8.09 2.48
N ALA A 56 -4.70 9.07 1.74
CA ALA A 56 -3.39 8.94 1.10
C ALA A 56 -2.29 9.20 2.13
N ASN A 57 -1.20 8.43 2.05
CA ASN A 57 0.00 8.74 2.82
C ASN A 57 0.69 10.01 2.29
N ASP A 58 1.50 10.65 3.14
CA ASP A 58 2.21 11.89 2.87
C ASP A 58 3.61 11.68 2.25
N TYR A 59 4.11 10.44 2.25
CA TYR A 59 5.49 10.10 1.87
C TYR A 59 5.64 9.48 0.46
N ASN A 60 4.55 9.20 -0.27
CA ASN A 60 4.63 8.62 -1.61
C ASN A 60 4.68 9.71 -2.71
N PRO A 61 5.82 9.94 -3.36
CA PRO A 61 6.04 11.01 -4.34
C PRO A 61 5.44 10.74 -5.74
N ASN A 62 4.87 9.54 -5.95
CA ASN A 62 4.72 9.01 -7.29
C ASN A 62 3.59 9.71 -8.06
N THR A 63 3.98 10.35 -9.17
CA THR A 63 3.06 10.91 -10.15
C THR A 63 2.94 9.97 -11.35
N VAL A 64 1.74 9.50 -11.67
CA VAL A 64 1.47 8.79 -12.91
C VAL A 64 1.28 9.76 -14.07
N ALA A 65 1.92 9.46 -15.21
CA ALA A 65 1.81 10.27 -16.40
C ALA A 65 0.36 10.27 -16.98
N PRO A 66 -0.07 11.37 -17.63
CA PRO A 66 -1.46 11.54 -18.04
C PRO A 66 -2.04 10.43 -18.96
N PRO A 67 -1.30 9.86 -19.93
CA PRO A 67 -1.80 8.76 -20.76
C PRO A 67 -2.15 7.50 -19.96
N GLU A 68 -1.27 7.11 -19.04
CA GLU A 68 -1.44 5.94 -18.17
C GLU A 68 -2.60 6.15 -17.19
N LYS A 69 -2.78 7.38 -16.68
CA LYS A 69 -3.94 7.72 -15.84
C LYS A 69 -5.26 7.57 -16.60
N ARG A 70 -5.30 7.96 -17.89
CA ARG A 70 -6.48 7.78 -18.75
C ARG A 70 -6.77 6.29 -19.01
N LEU A 71 -5.74 5.51 -19.30
CA LEU A 71 -5.89 4.06 -19.50
C LEU A 71 -6.38 3.36 -18.23
N LEU A 72 -5.81 3.68 -17.07
CA LEU A 72 -6.27 3.15 -15.78
C LEU A 72 -7.74 3.48 -15.53
N SER A 73 -8.14 4.72 -15.81
CA SER A 73 -9.54 5.09 -15.66
C SER A 73 -10.46 4.33 -16.61
N LYS A 74 -10.03 4.11 -17.85
CA LYS A 74 -10.82 3.36 -18.82
C LYS A 74 -10.98 1.91 -18.38
N SER A 75 -9.92 1.29 -17.86
CA SER A 75 -9.97 -0.05 -17.31
C SER A 75 -10.90 -0.13 -16.09
N LEU A 76 -10.83 0.82 -15.16
CA LEU A 76 -11.76 0.83 -14.02
C LEU A 76 -13.24 0.96 -14.44
N GLU A 77 -13.52 1.71 -15.51
CA GLU A 77 -14.89 1.88 -16.03
C GLU A 77 -15.41 0.65 -16.79
N LEU A 78 -14.52 -0.10 -17.47
CA LEU A 78 -14.89 -1.27 -18.28
C LEU A 78 -14.82 -2.58 -17.50
N ASP A 79 -13.74 -2.77 -16.75
CA ASP A 79 -13.36 -4.04 -16.12
C ASP A 79 -13.64 -4.02 -14.60
N GLY A 80 -13.87 -2.84 -14.03
CA GLY A 80 -13.98 -2.65 -12.58
C GLY A 80 -12.63 -2.77 -11.87
N PHE A 81 -12.68 -2.93 -10.54
CA PHE A 81 -11.49 -3.16 -9.73
C PHE A 81 -11.06 -4.63 -9.83
N THR A 82 -9.99 -4.88 -10.58
CA THR A 82 -9.34 -6.20 -10.66
C THR A 82 -8.24 -6.40 -9.62
N GLN A 83 -7.80 -5.31 -8.99
CA GLN A 83 -6.81 -5.30 -7.91
C GLN A 83 -7.30 -4.35 -6.81
N PRO A 84 -7.33 -4.79 -5.54
CA PRO A 84 -7.71 -3.91 -4.45
C PRO A 84 -6.67 -2.80 -4.23
N ILE A 85 -7.06 -1.77 -3.48
CA ILE A 85 -6.13 -0.80 -2.91
C ILE A 85 -5.48 -1.47 -1.69
N VAL A 86 -4.15 -1.45 -1.62
CA VAL A 86 -3.44 -1.99 -0.47
C VAL A 86 -3.35 -0.90 0.58
N VAL A 87 -3.89 -1.18 1.75
CA VAL A 87 -3.96 -0.23 2.86
C VAL A 87 -3.31 -0.81 4.11
N THR A 88 -3.14 0.04 5.09
CA THR A 88 -2.80 -0.30 6.46
C THR A 88 -3.76 0.46 7.37
N GLU A 89 -4.17 -0.16 8.47
CA GLU A 89 -5.09 0.45 9.42
C GLU A 89 -4.27 1.15 10.50
N SER A 90 -4.33 2.48 10.55
CA SER A 90 -3.60 3.29 11.54
C SER A 90 -4.41 3.52 12.81
N GLU A 91 -5.73 3.62 12.66
CA GLU A 91 -6.71 3.73 13.73
C GLU A 91 -7.91 2.83 13.38
N PRO A 92 -8.73 2.39 14.34
CA PRO A 92 -9.87 1.54 14.05
C PRO A 92 -10.76 2.16 12.96
N HIS A 93 -10.95 1.42 11.87
CA HIS A 93 -11.72 1.83 10.69
C HIS A 93 -11.13 3.03 9.91
N HIS A 94 -9.86 3.37 10.11
CA HIS A 94 -9.15 4.37 9.31
C HIS A 94 -8.00 3.75 8.53
N TYR A 95 -8.02 3.89 7.21
CA TYR A 95 -7.13 3.18 6.30
C TYR A 95 -6.21 4.12 5.55
N GLU A 96 -4.91 3.97 5.77
CA GLU A 96 -3.89 4.68 5.00
C GLU A 96 -3.46 3.86 3.78
N ILE A 97 -3.44 4.48 2.61
CA ILE A 97 -3.04 3.84 1.36
C ILE A 97 -1.54 3.54 1.39
N VAL A 98 -1.16 2.30 1.14
CA VAL A 98 0.23 1.88 0.91
C VAL A 98 0.51 1.78 -0.59
N ASP A 99 -0.46 1.23 -1.34
CA ASP A 99 -0.40 1.10 -2.78
C ASP A 99 -1.79 1.19 -3.43
N GLY A 100 -1.86 1.71 -4.65
CA GLY A 100 -3.11 1.91 -5.38
C GLY A 100 -3.69 3.32 -5.28
N PHE A 101 -2.87 4.32 -4.93
CA PHE A 101 -3.27 5.74 -4.84
C PHE A 101 -4.08 6.23 -6.04
N HIS A 102 -3.64 5.96 -7.27
CA HIS A 102 -4.39 6.41 -8.45
C HIS A 102 -5.71 5.66 -8.66
N ARG A 103 -5.84 4.41 -8.19
CA ARG A 103 -7.12 3.70 -8.19
C ARG A 103 -8.10 4.36 -7.22
N HIS A 104 -7.63 4.71 -6.02
CA HIS A 104 -8.38 5.49 -5.06
C HIS A 104 -8.80 6.86 -5.63
N GLU A 105 -7.84 7.62 -6.17
CA GLU A 105 -8.07 8.96 -6.72
C GLU A 105 -9.11 8.95 -7.85
N ILE A 106 -8.99 8.01 -8.80
CA ILE A 106 -9.91 7.91 -9.94
C ILE A 106 -11.29 7.39 -9.48
N GLY A 107 -11.32 6.37 -8.62
CA GLY A 107 -12.57 5.80 -8.09
C GLY A 107 -13.40 6.80 -7.29
N SER A 108 -12.73 7.69 -6.54
CA SER A 108 -13.39 8.69 -5.68
C SER A 108 -13.84 9.94 -6.44
N ASN A 109 -13.09 10.38 -7.45
CA ASN A 109 -13.32 11.67 -8.11
C ASN A 109 -14.14 11.59 -9.41
N ARG A 110 -14.20 10.43 -10.08
CA ARG A 110 -15.00 10.29 -11.30
C ARG A 110 -16.46 9.99 -10.98
N ALA A 111 -17.36 10.88 -11.40
CA ALA A 111 -18.79 10.76 -11.13
C ALA A 111 -19.40 9.41 -11.58
N VAL A 112 -18.95 8.85 -12.71
CA VAL A 112 -19.41 7.54 -13.20
C VAL A 112 -19.02 6.42 -12.23
N LEU A 113 -17.75 6.37 -11.85
CA LEU A 113 -17.23 5.37 -10.91
C LEU A 113 -17.82 5.56 -9.52
N LYS A 114 -17.89 6.80 -9.01
CA LYS A 114 -18.49 7.10 -7.70
C LYS A 114 -19.94 6.61 -7.60
N ARG A 115 -20.72 6.73 -8.69
CA ARG A 115 -22.09 6.21 -8.76
C ARG A 115 -22.12 4.68 -8.81
N GLN A 116 -21.27 4.06 -9.63
CA GLN A 116 -21.20 2.60 -9.76
C GLN A 116 -20.75 1.93 -8.45
N LEU A 117 -19.76 2.52 -7.79
CA LEU A 117 -19.14 2.00 -6.57
C LEU A 117 -19.83 2.48 -5.30
N LYS A 118 -20.80 3.41 -5.43
CA LYS A 118 -21.62 3.94 -4.31
C LYS A 118 -20.78 4.54 -3.18
N GLY A 119 -19.64 5.12 -3.55
CA GLY A 119 -18.66 5.66 -2.60
C GLY A 119 -17.85 4.62 -1.83
N TYR A 120 -17.90 3.34 -2.20
CA TYR A 120 -17.04 2.30 -1.63
C TYR A 120 -15.86 1.99 -2.54
N LEU A 121 -14.75 1.57 -1.95
CA LEU A 121 -13.57 1.11 -2.68
C LEU A 121 -13.09 -0.22 -2.11
N PRO A 122 -12.64 -1.17 -2.95
CA PRO A 122 -12.13 -2.44 -2.47
C PRO A 122 -10.71 -2.26 -1.93
N VAL A 123 -10.52 -2.65 -0.67
CA VAL A 123 -9.25 -2.56 0.04
C VAL A 123 -8.81 -3.93 0.55
N THR A 124 -7.50 -4.10 0.68
CA THR A 124 -6.88 -5.22 1.38
C THR A 124 -5.88 -4.66 2.38
N CYS A 125 -5.95 -5.13 3.63
CA CYS A 125 -5.12 -4.60 4.70
C CYS A 125 -3.81 -5.40 4.81
N LEU A 126 -2.69 -4.69 4.91
CA LEU A 126 -1.42 -5.31 5.31
C LEU A 126 -1.56 -5.97 6.69
N ARG A 127 -0.74 -6.99 6.90
CA ARG A 127 -0.75 -7.77 8.14
C ARG A 127 -0.55 -6.87 9.37
N ARG A 128 -1.31 -7.15 10.43
CA ARG A 128 -1.33 -6.35 11.67
C ARG A 128 0.05 -6.27 12.34
N ASP A 129 0.86 -7.33 12.23
CA ASP A 129 2.24 -7.38 12.74
C ASP A 129 3.23 -6.47 11.99
N ARG A 130 2.81 -5.83 10.89
CA ARG A 130 3.62 -4.93 10.06
C ARG A 130 3.02 -3.52 9.93
N GLN A 131 2.23 -3.07 10.91
CA GLN A 131 1.54 -1.78 10.88
C GLN A 131 2.41 -0.58 11.35
N ASP A 132 3.61 -0.81 11.91
CA ASP A 132 4.48 0.32 12.27
C ASP A 132 4.84 1.16 11.03
N LYS A 133 5.04 2.47 11.25
CA LYS A 133 5.33 3.44 10.18
C LYS A 133 6.45 2.98 9.24
N HIS A 134 7.46 2.30 9.75
CA HIS A 134 8.63 1.89 8.98
C HIS A 134 8.31 0.73 8.04
N ASN A 135 7.59 -0.27 8.55
CA ASN A 135 7.09 -1.36 7.71
C ASN A 135 6.13 -0.85 6.63
N ARG A 136 5.30 0.18 6.93
CA ARG A 136 4.42 0.84 5.94
C ARG A 136 5.23 1.51 4.81
N MET A 137 6.23 2.32 5.17
CA MET A 137 7.11 2.97 4.19
C MET A 137 7.88 1.95 3.34
N ALA A 138 8.46 0.92 3.98
CA ALA A 138 9.17 -0.14 3.28
C ALA A 138 8.24 -0.95 2.35
N ALA A 139 6.99 -1.19 2.75
CA ALA A 139 5.99 -1.84 1.89
C ALA A 139 5.65 -0.98 0.65
N THR A 140 5.42 0.32 0.82
CA THR A 140 5.20 1.25 -0.29
C THR A 140 6.37 1.23 -1.27
N ILE A 141 7.62 1.28 -0.77
CA ILE A 141 8.81 1.17 -1.63
C ILE A 141 8.85 -0.17 -2.35
N ARG A 142 8.67 -1.29 -1.64
CA ARG A 142 8.68 -2.63 -2.26
C ARG A 142 7.64 -2.74 -3.38
N HIS A 143 6.43 -2.22 -3.18
CA HIS A 143 5.39 -2.23 -4.21
C HIS A 143 5.75 -1.35 -5.42
N ASN A 144 6.24 -0.14 -5.18
CA ASN A 144 6.69 0.76 -6.24
C ASN A 144 7.87 0.14 -7.01
N ARG A 145 8.81 -0.50 -6.30
CA ARG A 145 10.01 -1.15 -6.85
C ARG A 145 9.73 -2.36 -7.70
N ALA A 146 8.90 -3.26 -7.20
CA ALA A 146 8.48 -4.42 -7.95
C ALA A 146 7.75 -4.05 -9.25
N ARG A 147 7.20 -2.84 -9.33
CA ARG A 147 6.50 -2.30 -10.52
C ARG A 147 7.36 -1.39 -11.40
N GLY A 148 8.65 -1.23 -11.08
CA GLY A 148 9.60 -0.44 -11.86
C GLY A 148 9.41 1.09 -11.78
N ARG A 149 8.70 1.60 -10.76
CA ARG A 149 8.47 3.05 -10.59
C ARG A 149 9.33 3.61 -9.47
N HIS A 150 10.32 4.43 -9.82
CA HIS A 150 11.26 5.03 -8.86
C HIS A 150 11.56 6.49 -9.15
N GLN A 151 11.29 7.35 -8.18
CA GLN A 151 11.88 8.69 -8.13
C GLN A 151 13.06 8.67 -7.16
N ILE A 152 14.26 8.91 -7.67
CA ILE A 152 15.53 8.84 -6.92
C ILE A 152 15.50 9.75 -5.69
N ASN A 153 14.98 10.98 -5.82
CA ASN A 153 14.98 11.97 -4.74
C ASN A 153 14.09 11.55 -3.55
N ALA A 154 12.91 11.00 -3.82
CA ALA A 154 12.02 10.56 -2.75
C ALA A 154 12.51 9.26 -2.09
N MET A 155 13.17 8.39 -2.86
CA MET A 155 13.84 7.23 -2.32
C MET A 155 15.00 7.63 -1.38
N SER A 156 15.71 8.70 -1.71
CA SER A 156 16.75 9.31 -0.87
C SER A 156 16.20 9.81 0.46
N GLU A 157 15.05 10.51 0.46
CA GLU A 157 14.38 10.95 1.70
C GLU A 157 13.94 9.77 2.58
N ILE A 158 13.37 8.72 1.98
CA ILE A 158 12.95 7.56 2.77
C ILE A 158 14.16 6.81 3.33
N VAL A 159 15.25 6.66 2.56
CA VAL A 159 16.50 6.08 3.08
C VAL A 159 17.04 6.93 4.24
N ARG A 160 16.99 8.26 4.15
CA ARG A 160 17.37 9.16 5.25
C ARG A 160 16.54 8.91 6.50
N GLU A 161 15.22 8.86 6.38
CA GLU A 161 14.32 8.59 7.51
C GLU A 161 14.63 7.24 8.15
N LEU A 162 14.75 6.17 7.36
CA LEU A 162 15.04 4.83 7.87
C LEU A 162 16.36 4.77 8.67
N VAL A 163 17.38 5.52 8.23
CA VAL A 163 18.65 5.60 8.98
C VAL A 163 18.50 6.39 10.28
N GLN A 164 17.77 7.50 10.28
CA GLN A 164 17.48 8.25 11.52
C GLN A 164 16.73 7.41 12.55
N LEU A 165 16.02 6.39 12.06
CA LEU A 165 15.30 5.39 12.86
C LEU A 165 16.16 4.17 13.23
N GLY A 166 17.47 4.22 12.97
CA GLY A 166 18.44 3.21 13.40
C GLY A 166 18.58 2.01 12.47
N TRP A 167 18.06 2.06 11.24
CA TRP A 167 18.29 0.97 10.28
C TRP A 167 19.71 1.05 9.70
N ASP A 168 20.42 -0.07 9.74
CA ASP A 168 21.71 -0.21 9.08
C ASP A 168 21.57 -0.39 7.56
N ASN A 169 22.70 -0.27 6.84
CA ASN A 169 22.72 -0.38 5.38
C ASN A 169 22.28 -1.76 4.88
N GLU A 170 22.60 -2.82 5.63
CA GLU A 170 22.30 -4.20 5.23
C GLU A 170 20.79 -4.45 5.27
N LYS A 171 20.14 -4.01 6.35
CA LYS A 171 18.69 -4.07 6.52
C LYS A 171 17.97 -3.23 5.47
N ILE A 172 18.42 -2.01 5.20
CA ILE A 172 17.86 -1.15 4.13
C ILE A 172 18.00 -1.84 2.77
N GLY A 173 19.20 -2.34 2.45
CA GLY A 173 19.47 -3.06 1.20
C GLY A 173 18.54 -4.26 1.02
N LYS A 174 18.43 -5.08 2.06
CA LYS A 174 17.59 -6.29 2.06
C LYS A 174 16.10 -5.98 1.93
N GLU A 175 15.57 -5.06 2.72
CA GLU A 175 14.12 -4.77 2.73
C GLU A 175 13.67 -3.95 1.52
N LEU A 176 14.53 -3.09 0.97
CA LEU A 176 14.20 -2.27 -0.20
C LEU A 176 14.67 -2.88 -1.52
N GLY A 177 15.40 -3.99 -1.49
CA GLY A 177 15.95 -4.65 -2.68
C GLY A 177 17.04 -3.83 -3.37
N MET A 178 17.84 -3.10 -2.59
CA MET A 178 18.95 -2.25 -3.03
C MET A 178 20.29 -2.93 -2.82
N ASP A 179 21.25 -2.68 -3.71
CA ASP A 179 22.65 -3.03 -3.45
C ASP A 179 23.31 -2.02 -2.48
N SER A 180 24.46 -2.40 -1.92
CA SER A 180 25.17 -1.58 -0.94
C SER A 180 25.57 -0.20 -1.46
N ASP A 181 25.89 -0.11 -2.76
CA ASP A 181 26.36 1.11 -3.39
C ASP A 181 25.18 2.04 -3.69
N GLU A 182 24.02 1.50 -4.02
CA GLU A 182 22.77 2.22 -4.19
C GLU A 182 22.32 2.84 -2.86
N VAL A 183 22.33 2.07 -1.76
CA VAL A 183 22.07 2.62 -0.42
C VAL A 183 23.04 3.74 -0.09
N LEU A 184 24.32 3.59 -0.44
CA LEU A 184 25.34 4.60 -0.20
C LEU A 184 25.10 5.88 -1.02
N ARG A 185 24.81 5.73 -2.32
CA ARG A 185 24.50 6.85 -3.22
C ARG A 185 23.28 7.62 -2.75
N LEU A 186 22.22 6.94 -2.33
CA LEU A 186 21.00 7.58 -1.81
C LEU A 186 21.28 8.36 -0.52
N LYS A 187 22.13 7.85 0.38
CA LYS A 187 22.56 8.64 1.56
C LYS A 187 23.32 9.91 1.19
N GLN A 188 24.09 9.89 0.10
CA GLN A 188 24.91 11.03 -0.34
C GLN A 188 24.07 12.16 -0.97
N ILE A 189 22.99 11.82 -1.69
CA ILE A 189 22.13 12.79 -2.39
C ILE A 189 21.54 13.83 -1.43
N ASN A 190 21.26 13.44 -0.17
CA ASN A 190 20.67 14.33 0.84
C ASN A 190 21.68 14.95 1.82
N GLY A 191 22.97 14.93 1.51
CA GLY A 191 23.97 15.67 2.30
C GLY A 191 24.21 15.12 3.71
N LEU A 192 23.99 13.83 3.93
CA LEU A 192 24.23 13.17 5.22
C LEU A 192 25.72 12.95 5.52
N LEU A 193 26.54 14.00 5.43
CA LEU A 193 27.95 14.00 5.84
C LEU A 193 28.13 13.52 7.29
N GLU A 194 27.18 13.82 8.17
CA GLU A 194 27.18 13.39 9.57
C GLU A 194 27.05 11.87 9.75
N LEU A 195 26.40 11.15 8.82
CA LEU A 195 26.30 9.68 8.85
C LEU A 195 27.60 8.98 8.44
N PHE A 196 28.62 9.73 8.03
CA PHE A 196 29.93 9.22 7.66
C PHE A 196 31.00 9.45 8.74
N ALA A 197 30.63 9.95 9.92
CA ALA A 197 31.57 10.24 11.01
C ALA A 197 32.45 9.02 11.39
N ASP A 198 31.94 7.79 11.22
CA ASP A 198 32.63 6.56 11.58
C ASP A 198 33.37 5.85 10.43
N ARG A 199 33.49 6.47 9.24
CA ARG A 199 34.14 5.81 8.09
C ARG A 199 35.55 6.33 7.80
N ARG A 200 36.49 5.38 7.71
CA ARG A 200 37.80 5.58 7.08
C ARG A 200 37.62 5.53 5.56
N TYR A 201 37.91 6.65 4.90
CA TYR A 201 37.98 6.71 3.44
C TYR A 201 39.22 5.92 2.97
N SER A 202 39.08 5.15 1.88
CA SER A 202 40.23 4.57 1.18
C SER A 202 40.92 5.65 0.35
N GLU A 203 42.26 5.61 0.27
CA GLU A 203 43.04 6.55 -0.52
C GLU A 203 42.61 6.53 -2.00
N ALA A 204 42.42 7.72 -2.57
CA ALA A 204 42.05 7.89 -3.97
C ALA A 204 43.18 7.41 -4.88
N TRP A 205 42.83 6.76 -5.99
CA TRP A 205 43.79 6.37 -7.02
C TRP A 205 44.42 7.62 -7.65
N THR A 206 45.68 7.87 -7.36
CA THR A 206 46.51 8.80 -8.12
C THR A 206 46.90 8.15 -9.45
N VAL A 207 46.45 8.73 -10.55
CA VAL A 207 46.92 8.40 -11.89
C VAL A 207 48.38 8.88 -12.00
N LYS A 208 49.30 7.98 -12.36
CA LYS A 208 50.67 8.33 -12.75
C LYS A 208 50.71 8.73 -14.22
#